data_AF-A0A537W9H0-F1
#
_entry.id   AF-A0A537W9H0-F1
#
_cell.length_a   1.000
_cell.length_b   1.000
_cell.length_c   1.000
_cell.angle_alpha   90.00
_cell.angle_beta   90.00
_cell.angle_gamma   90.00
#
_symmetry.space_group_name_H-M   'P 1'
#
loop_
_entity.id
_entity.type
_entity.pdbx_description
1 polymer ?
#
loop_
_entity_poly.entity_id
_entity_poly.type
_entity_poly.pdbx_seq_one_letter_code
_entity_poly.pdbx_strand_id
1 'polypeptide(L)' 'MAYEGMIAETISMNGDKGEPISAYVARPLGAGPYPGVVLIHHAPGWDEFYRETTRRFAHHGYAAISHNLYHRAGEGKA' A
#
# COMPACT_ATOMS: atom_id res chain seq x y z
N MET A 1 5.29 25.10 6.46
CA MET A 1 4.75 23.74 6.68
C MET A 1 5.30 22.85 5.59
N ALA A 2 5.70 21.62 5.93
CA ALA A 2 6.07 20.64 4.90
C ALA A 2 4.84 20.37 4.03
N TYR A 3 5.02 20.24 2.72
CA TYR A 3 3.93 19.95 1.80
C TYR A 3 3.37 18.55 2.10
N GLU A 4 2.10 18.47 2.52
CA GLU A 4 1.46 17.23 2.98
C GLU A 4 0.76 16.44 1.86
N GLY A 5 1.00 16.79 0.61
CA GLY A 5 0.43 16.07 -0.52
C GLY A 5 0.95 14.63 -0.61
N MET A 6 0.08 13.68 -0.95
CA MET A 6 0.45 12.29 -1.22
C MET A 6 -0.31 11.74 -2.43
N ILE A 7 0.27 10.74 -3.09
CA ILE A 7 -0.44 9.87 -4.03
C ILE A 7 -0.74 8.58 -3.29
N ALA A 8 -1.98 8.11 -3.41
CA ALA A 8 -2.37 6.81 -2.91
C ALA A 8 -3.29 6.12 -3.94
N GLU A 9 -2.93 4.90 -4.32
CA GLU A 9 -3.58 4.19 -5.43
C GLU A 9 -3.51 2.68 -5.24
N THR A 10 -4.46 1.98 -5.84
CA THR A 10 -4.36 0.53 -6.00
C THR A 10 -3.64 0.25 -7.31
N ILE A 11 -2.55 -0.51 -7.26
CA ILE A 11 -1.81 -0.96 -8.42
C ILE A 11 -1.96 -2.48 -8.59
N SER A 12 -1.66 -2.96 -9.80
CA SER A 12 -1.42 -4.38 -10.06
C SER A 12 0.09 -4.63 -10.07
N MET A 13 0.53 -5.74 -9.48
CA MET A 13 1.92 -6.18 -9.54
C MET A 13 2.06 -7.69 -9.57
N ASN A 14 3.23 -8.17 -9.99
CA ASN A 14 3.49 -9.60 -10.14
C ASN A 14 3.72 -10.25 -8.77
N GLY A 15 2.84 -11.19 -8.42
CA GLY A 15 2.98 -12.10 -7.30
C GLY A 15 3.70 -13.40 -7.68
N ASP A 16 3.40 -14.47 -6.94
CA ASP A 16 3.95 -15.81 -7.19
C ASP A 16 3.65 -16.28 -8.63
N LYS A 17 4.65 -16.87 -9.30
CA LYS A 17 4.59 -17.31 -10.70
C LYS A 17 4.14 -16.23 -11.71
N GLY A 18 4.27 -14.96 -11.36
CA GLY A 18 3.83 -13.84 -12.22
C GLY A 18 2.33 -13.62 -12.23
N GLU A 19 1.58 -14.22 -11.29
CA GLU A 19 0.16 -13.95 -11.12
C GLU A 19 -0.04 -12.49 -10.70
N PRO A 20 -0.83 -11.68 -11.43
CA PRO A 20 -1.07 -10.29 -11.06
C PRO A 20 -1.90 -10.21 -9.77
N ILE A 21 -1.39 -9.51 -8.76
CA ILE A 21 -2.07 -9.27 -7.48
C ILE A 21 -2.26 -7.76 -7.25
N SER A 22 -3.31 -7.42 -6.52
CA SER A 22 -3.56 -6.04 -6.09
C SER A 22 -2.62 -5.63 -4.96
N ALA A 23 -2.17 -4.38 -4.99
CA ALA A 23 -1.44 -3.76 -3.90
C ALA A 23 -1.88 -2.30 -3.73
N TYR A 24 -1.96 -1.83 -2.50
CA TYR A 24 -2.28 -0.44 -2.21
C TYR A 24 -0.98 0.27 -1.87
N VAL A 25 -0.70 1.34 -2.60
CA VAL A 25 0.54 2.11 -2.46
C VAL A 25 0.18 3.51 -2.01
N ALA A 26 0.96 4.07 -1.10
CA ALA A 26 0.92 5.49 -0.80
C ALA A 26 2.34 6.06 -0.64
N ARG A 27 2.57 7.29 -1.09
CA ARG A 27 3.85 7.99 -0.94
C ARG A 27 3.67 9.50 -0.92
N PRO A 28 4.58 10.26 -0.28
CA PRO A 28 4.58 11.71 -0.37
C PRO A 28 4.75 12.19 -1.82
N LEU A 29 4.12 13.32 -2.13
CA LEU A 29 4.35 14.06 -3.38
C LEU A 29 5.67 14.82 -3.28
N GLY A 30 6.53 14.66 -4.28
CA GLY A 30 7.86 15.27 -4.34
C GLY A 30 8.88 14.33 -4.97
N ALA A 31 10.11 14.82 -5.18
CA ALA A 31 11.14 14.11 -5.93
C ALA A 31 11.75 12.91 -5.19
N GLY A 32 11.55 12.78 -3.88
CA GLY A 32 12.20 11.72 -3.08
C GLY A 32 13.74 11.88 -3.03
N PRO A 33 14.49 10.83 -2.62
CA PRO A 33 14.02 9.48 -2.27
C PRO A 33 13.29 9.44 -0.92
N TYR A 34 12.36 8.50 -0.76
CA TYR A 34 11.68 8.23 0.50
C TYR A 34 12.07 6.85 1.03
N PRO A 35 12.22 6.67 2.36
CA PRO A 35 12.36 5.35 2.94
C PRO A 35 11.14 4.46 2.62
N GLY A 36 11.39 3.20 2.24
CA GLY A 36 10.36 2.24 1.85
C GLY A 36 9.82 1.45 3.03
N VAL A 37 8.51 1.17 3.05
CA VAL A 37 7.85 0.32 4.05
C VAL A 37 6.91 -0.67 3.35
N VAL A 38 7.05 -1.96 3.68
CA VAL A 38 6.10 -3.00 3.26
C VAL A 38 5.23 -3.36 4.46
N LEU A 39 3.92 -3.21 4.29
CA LEU A 39 2.92 -3.58 5.28
C LEU A 39 2.35 -4.95 4.95
N ILE A 40 2.38 -5.83 5.95
CA ILE A 40 1.82 -7.18 5.88
C ILE A 40 0.50 -7.18 6.64
N HIS A 41 -0.60 -7.44 5.94
CA HIS A 41 -1.93 -7.36 6.53
C HIS A 41 -2.22 -8.47 7.54
N HIS A 42 -3.03 -8.17 8.54
CA HIS A 42 -3.56 -9.12 9.50
C HIS A 42 -4.60 -10.08 8.88
N ALA A 43 -5.04 -11.07 9.66
CA ALA A 43 -6.35 -11.72 9.45
C ALA A 43 -7.42 -10.79 10.02
N PRO A 44 -8.41 -10.28 9.25
CA PRO A 44 -9.22 -10.95 8.23
C PRO A 44 -8.84 -10.66 6.77
N GLY A 45 -7.81 -9.85 6.50
CA GLY A 45 -7.28 -9.67 5.15
C GLY A 45 -6.86 -8.24 4.83
N TRP A 46 -6.85 -7.95 3.54
CA TRP A 46 -6.52 -6.66 2.96
C TRP A 46 -7.75 -5.75 2.99
N ASP A 47 -7.90 -5.00 4.08
CA ASP A 47 -9.08 -4.19 4.37
C ASP A 47 -8.76 -2.68 4.49
N GLU A 48 -9.79 -1.88 4.82
CA GLU A 48 -9.67 -0.43 5.03
C GLU A 48 -8.53 -0.07 6.00
N PHE A 49 -8.36 -0.84 7.08
CA PHE A 49 -7.33 -0.58 8.09
C PHE A 49 -5.92 -0.60 7.48
N TYR A 50 -5.62 -1.56 6.62
CA TYR A 50 -4.32 -1.62 5.96
C TYR A 50 -4.16 -0.56 4.87
N ARG A 51 -5.25 -0.14 4.20
CA ARG A 51 -5.22 1.01 3.28
C ARG A 51 -4.94 2.32 4.03
N GLU A 52 -5.62 2.55 5.16
CA GLU A 52 -5.40 3.71 6.01
C GLU A 52 -3.98 3.73 6.60
N THR A 53 -3.52 2.59 7.11
CA THR A 53 -2.17 2.45 7.66
C THR A 53 -1.12 2.77 6.60
N THR A 54 -1.30 2.31 5.35
CA THR A 54 -0.42 2.66 4.23
C THR A 54 -0.37 4.18 4.01
N ARG A 55 -1.50 4.88 4.01
CA ARG A 55 -1.54 6.36 3.91
C ARG A 55 -0.89 7.04 5.10
N ARG A 56 -1.03 6.50 6.31
CA ARG A 56 -0.41 7.05 7.53
C ARG A 56 1.11 7.03 7.44
N PHE A 57 1.71 5.95 6.96
CA PHE A 57 3.14 5.90 6.69
C PHE A 57 3.55 6.93 5.62
N ALA A 58 2.77 7.08 4.55
CA ALA A 58 3.03 8.11 3.55
C ALA A 58 2.98 9.53 4.10
N HIS A 59 2.00 9.83 4.97
CA HIS A 59 1.93 11.11 5.67
C HIS A 59 3.17 11.38 6.54
N HIS A 60 3.80 10.34 7.10
CA HIS A 60 5.04 10.44 7.86
C HIS A 60 6.34 10.38 7.02
N GLY A 61 6.24 10.50 5.68
CA GLY A 61 7.41 10.62 4.81
C GLY A 61 7.93 9.30 4.23
N TYR A 62 7.17 8.21 4.32
CA TYR A 62 7.56 6.89 3.80
C TYR A 62 6.88 6.58 2.45
N ALA A 63 7.57 5.89 1.55
CA ALA A 63 6.90 5.20 0.45
C ALA A 63 6.40 3.85 0.96
N ALA A 64 5.09 3.69 1.13
CA ALA A 64 4.48 2.52 1.74
C ALA A 64 3.68 1.70 0.72
N ILE A 65 3.71 0.37 0.89
CA ILE A 65 2.94 -0.57 0.08
C ILE A 65 2.33 -1.67 0.95
N SER A 66 1.06 -2.00 0.71
CA SER A 66 0.35 -3.13 1.30
C SER A 66 -0.22 -4.02 0.20
N HIS A 67 0.35 -5.22 0.05
CA HIS A 67 -0.04 -6.22 -0.95
C HIS A 67 -1.20 -7.08 -0.46
N ASN A 68 -2.09 -7.52 -1.35
CA ASN A 68 -3.13 -8.49 -1.01
C ASN A 68 -2.56 -9.93 -0.99
N LEU A 69 -2.17 -10.41 0.20
CA LEU A 69 -1.67 -11.78 0.37
C LEU A 69 -2.78 -12.83 0.19
N TYR A 70 -4.04 -12.42 0.31
CA TYR A 70 -5.21 -13.27 0.18
C TYR A 70 -5.90 -13.13 -1.19
N HIS A 71 -5.21 -12.63 -2.21
CA HIS A 71 -5.78 -12.41 -3.56
C HIS A 71 -6.59 -13.61 -4.09
N ARG A 72 -6.12 -14.85 -3.88
CA ARG A 72 -6.81 -16.07 -4.30
C ARG A 72 -8.11 -16.37 -3.54
N ALA A 73 -8.30 -15.76 -2.38
CA ALA A 73 -9.53 -15.82 -1.59
C ALA A 73 -10.43 -14.59 -1.82
N GLY A 74 -9.92 -13.53 -2.46
CA GLY A 74 -10.67 -12.34 -2.84
C GLY A 74 -9.91 -11.02 -2.64
N GLU A 75 -10.54 -9.92 -3.04
CA GLU A 75 -9.96 -8.56 -3.02
C GLU A 75 -10.09 -7.84 -1.66
N GLY A 76 -10.54 -8.54 -0.62
CA GLY A 76 -10.81 -7.94 0.67
C GLY A 76 -11.96 -6.92 0.63
N LYS A 77 -12.15 -6.20 1.75
CA LYS A 77 -13.17 -5.15 1.87
C LYS A 77 -12.46 -3.84 2.19
N ALA A 78 -12.30 -3.03 1.16
CA ALA A 78 -11.76 -1.70 1.30
C ALA A 78 -12.76 -0.70 1.88
#